data_AF-F8PZ66-F1
#
_entry.id   AF-F8PZ66-F1
#
_cell.length_a   1.000
_cell.length_b   1.000
_cell.length_c   1.000
_cell.angle_alpha   90.00
_cell.angle_beta   90.00
_cell.angle_gamma   90.00
#
_symmetry.space_group_name_H-M   'P 1'
#
loop_
_entity.id
_entity.type
_entity.pdbx_description
1 polymer ?
#
loop_
_entity_poly.entity_id
_entity_poly.type
_entity_poly.pdbx_seq_one_letter_code
_entity_poly.pdbx_strand_id
1 'polypeptide(L)'
;MGESVFICPTYLLQETFAGRGWKAEFAIPPGNHAEDIPYYFTSYPPGPTYDNTQFITSFSQSFMSIVRDLNPNAKFDPSNTTPPWSTYEQGNTQMLFNVTETGATDIHAFTTDEALLERCAYWRSVSEYTEQ
;
A
#
# COMPACT_ATOMS: atom_id res chain seq x y z
N MET A 1 -10.85 14.65 -1.47
CA MET A 1 -10.18 14.28 -2.73
C MET A 1 -9.54 12.90 -2.65
N GLY A 2 -8.60 12.64 -1.72
CA GLY A 2 -7.91 11.33 -1.65
C GLY A 2 -8.86 10.12 -1.51
N GLU A 3 -9.85 10.21 -0.63
CA GLU A 3 -10.83 9.13 -0.45
C GLU A 3 -11.66 8.85 -1.70
N SER A 4 -12.22 9.89 -2.30
CA SER A 4 -13.12 9.77 -3.43
C SER A 4 -12.40 9.34 -4.72
N VAL A 5 -11.15 9.76 -4.92
CA VAL A 5 -10.39 9.51 -6.16
C VAL A 5 -9.53 8.25 -6.11
N PHE A 6 -8.91 7.92 -4.97
CA PHE A 6 -7.89 6.86 -4.89
C PHE A 6 -8.24 5.78 -3.87
N ILE A 7 -8.48 6.17 -2.62
CA ILE A 7 -8.53 5.21 -1.50
C ILE A 7 -9.80 4.34 -1.60
N CYS A 8 -10.98 4.93 -1.75
CA CYS A 8 -12.24 4.19 -1.78
C CYS A 8 -12.45 3.36 -3.05
N PRO A 9 -12.12 3.87 -4.26
CA PRO A 9 -12.08 3.04 -5.46
C PRO A 9 -11.13 1.84 -5.32
N THR A 10 -10.02 1.97 -4.59
CA THR A 10 -9.10 0.85 -4.34
C THR A 10 -9.77 -0.24 -3.48
N TYR A 11 -10.58 0.11 -2.47
CA TYR A 11 -11.32 -0.90 -1.71
C TYR A 11 -12.36 -1.63 -2.57
N LEU A 12 -13.08 -0.89 -3.42
CA LEU A 12 -14.00 -1.49 -4.39
C LEU A 12 -13.29 -2.46 -5.34
N LEU A 13 -12.08 -2.12 -5.78
CA LEU A 13 -11.25 -3.02 -6.59
C LEU A 13 -10.90 -4.31 -5.83
N GLN A 14 -10.52 -4.22 -4.57
CA GLN A 14 -10.19 -5.39 -3.74
C GLN A 14 -11.42 -6.29 -3.50
N GLU A 15 -12.60 -5.71 -3.28
CA GLU A 15 -13.86 -6.47 -3.16
C GLU A 15 -14.20 -7.19 -4.47
N THR A 16 -14.03 -6.51 -5.60
CA THR A 16 -14.35 -7.06 -6.93
C THR A 16 -13.46 -8.25 -7.29
N PHE A 17 -12.20 -8.22 -6.87
CA PHE A 17 -11.22 -9.28 -7.09
C PHE A 17 -10.86 -10.01 -5.78
N ALA A 18 -11.87 -10.27 -4.94
CA ALA A 18 -11.72 -10.95 -3.66
C ALA A 18 -10.84 -12.21 -3.75
N GLY A 19 -9.95 -12.36 -2.77
CA GLY A 19 -9.02 -13.49 -2.65
C GLY A 19 -7.83 -13.46 -3.61
N ARG A 20 -7.73 -12.43 -4.47
CA ARG A 20 -6.65 -12.30 -5.48
C ARG A 20 -5.79 -11.06 -5.31
N GLY A 21 -6.12 -10.20 -4.36
CA GLY A 21 -5.45 -8.93 -4.14
C GLY A 21 -4.79 -8.84 -2.78
N TRP A 22 -3.62 -8.20 -2.77
CA TRP A 22 -2.99 -7.64 -1.57
C TRP A 22 -3.12 -6.12 -1.64
N LYS A 23 -3.30 -5.48 -0.49
CA LYS A 23 -3.42 -4.02 -0.40
C LYS A 23 -2.33 -3.47 0.52
N ALA A 24 -1.67 -2.40 0.07
CA ALA A 24 -0.66 -1.69 0.84
C ALA A 24 -1.01 -0.21 0.96
N GLU A 25 -0.42 0.42 1.96
CA GLU A 25 -0.46 1.87 2.18
C GLU A 25 0.98 2.38 2.26
N PHE A 26 1.33 3.32 1.38
CA PHE A 26 2.55 4.11 1.49
C PHE A 26 2.23 5.37 2.30
N ALA A 27 2.85 5.52 3.47
CA ALA A 27 2.47 6.53 4.45
C ALA A 27 3.64 7.38 4.95
N ILE A 28 4.80 7.36 4.27
CA ILE A 28 5.90 8.27 4.62
C ILE A 28 5.40 9.72 4.50
N PRO A 29 5.44 10.53 5.57
CA PRO A 29 4.97 11.91 5.51
C PRO A 29 5.74 12.77 4.49
N PRO A 30 5.06 13.67 3.76
CA PRO A 30 3.65 14.05 3.89
C PRO A 30 2.63 13.10 3.23
N GLY A 31 3.08 12.08 2.49
CA GLY A 31 2.21 11.06 1.89
C GLY A 31 1.41 11.58 0.69
N ASN A 32 1.99 12.49 -0.09
CA ASN A 32 1.31 13.02 -1.27
C ASN A 32 1.25 11.99 -2.40
N HIS A 33 0.31 12.20 -3.32
CA HIS A 33 0.23 11.41 -4.54
C HIS A 33 1.56 11.42 -5.30
N ALA A 34 2.00 10.25 -5.76
CA ALA A 34 3.22 9.98 -6.51
C ALA A 34 4.54 10.03 -5.72
N GLU A 35 4.51 10.28 -4.40
CA GLU A 35 5.74 10.22 -3.57
C GLU A 35 6.28 8.80 -3.37
N ASP A 36 5.48 7.78 -3.71
CA ASP A 36 5.88 6.37 -3.71
C ASP A 36 6.70 5.97 -4.96
N ILE A 37 6.63 6.74 -6.07
CA ILE A 37 7.32 6.45 -7.34
C ILE A 37 8.82 6.15 -7.15
N PRO A 38 9.60 6.98 -6.42
CA PRO A 38 11.04 6.74 -6.27
C PRO A 38 11.37 5.44 -5.50
N TYR A 39 10.40 4.86 -4.78
CA TYR A 39 10.58 3.60 -4.07
C TYR A 39 10.33 2.37 -4.97
N TYR A 40 9.61 2.50 -6.09
CA TYR A 40 9.59 1.47 -7.14
C TYR A 40 10.80 1.60 -8.07
N PHE A 41 11.13 2.84 -8.44
CA PHE A 41 12.16 3.15 -9.42
C PHE A 41 13.26 3.99 -8.76
N THR A 42 14.21 3.34 -8.10
CA THR A 42 15.25 4.02 -7.31
C THR A 42 16.19 4.90 -8.13
N SER A 43 16.19 4.78 -9.46
CA SER A 43 16.89 5.67 -10.39
C SER A 43 16.10 6.94 -10.76
N TYR A 44 14.84 7.08 -10.33
CA TYR A 44 13.97 8.22 -10.65
C TYR A 44 14.35 9.46 -9.82
N PRO A 45 14.73 10.60 -10.44
CA PRO A 45 15.09 11.81 -9.70
C PRO A 45 13.89 12.45 -8.97
N PRO A 46 14.05 13.04 -7.77
CA PRO A 46 15.31 13.22 -7.02
C PRO A 46 15.74 11.98 -6.20
N GLY A 47 15.01 10.87 -6.28
CA GLY A 47 15.17 9.69 -5.44
C GLY A 47 14.19 9.67 -4.26
N PRO A 48 14.22 8.60 -3.44
CA PRO A 48 13.43 8.49 -2.22
C PRO A 48 13.70 9.65 -1.25
N THR A 49 12.65 10.25 -0.71
CA THR A 49 12.77 11.28 0.34
C THR A 49 13.30 10.69 1.66
N TYR A 50 12.98 9.43 1.93
CA TYR A 50 13.54 8.63 3.00
C TYR A 50 14.47 7.57 2.41
N ASP A 51 15.75 7.92 2.32
CA ASP A 51 16.79 7.04 1.77
C ASP A 51 17.28 6.02 2.81
N ASN A 52 16.48 4.97 3.00
CA ASN A 52 16.80 3.84 3.86
C ASN A 52 16.76 2.54 3.06
N THR A 53 17.91 1.88 2.95
CA THR A 53 18.07 0.66 2.13
C THR A 53 17.13 -0.47 2.54
N GLN A 54 16.89 -0.68 3.84
CA GLN A 54 15.98 -1.73 4.31
C GLN A 54 14.53 -1.43 3.93
N PHE A 55 14.11 -0.17 4.08
CA PHE A 55 12.77 0.26 3.69
C PHE A 55 12.56 0.13 2.18
N ILE A 56 13.48 0.69 1.38
CA ILE A 56 13.43 0.65 -0.09
C ILE A 56 13.40 -0.81 -0.59
N THR A 57 14.22 -1.68 0.00
CA THR A 57 14.23 -3.11 -0.36
C THR A 57 12.93 -3.79 0.01
N SER A 58 12.38 -3.52 1.20
CA SER A 58 11.12 -4.10 1.66
C SER A 58 9.94 -3.68 0.78
N PHE A 59 9.87 -2.39 0.43
CA PHE A 59 8.83 -1.84 -0.45
C PHE A 59 8.95 -2.37 -1.88
N SER A 60 10.06 -2.09 -2.56
CA SER A 60 10.25 -2.41 -3.99
C SER A 60 10.16 -3.92 -4.26
N GLN A 61 10.74 -4.74 -3.38
CA GLN A 61 10.73 -6.18 -3.56
C GLN A 61 9.33 -6.75 -3.44
N SER A 62 8.46 -6.25 -2.57
CA SER A 62 7.11 -6.80 -2.46
C SER A 62 6.36 -6.77 -3.80
N PHE A 63 6.55 -5.73 -4.61
CA PHE A 63 5.99 -5.65 -5.96
C PHE A 63 6.74 -6.55 -6.95
N MET A 64 8.07 -6.65 -6.87
CA MET A 64 8.84 -7.56 -7.71
C MET A 64 8.53 -9.04 -7.43
N SER A 65 8.25 -9.41 -6.17
CA SER A 65 7.83 -10.74 -5.77
C SER A 65 6.45 -11.09 -6.34
N ILE A 66 5.53 -10.12 -6.46
CA ILE A 66 4.27 -10.32 -7.19
C ILE A 66 4.55 -10.58 -8.68
N VAL A 67 5.41 -9.79 -9.32
CA VAL A 67 5.74 -9.98 -10.74
C VAL A 67 6.41 -11.32 -11.00
N ARG A 68 7.32 -11.75 -10.12
CA ARG A 68 8.10 -12.98 -10.31
C ARG A 68 7.33 -14.24 -9.94
N ASP A 69 6.66 -14.21 -8.80
CA ASP A 69 6.16 -15.41 -8.11
C ASP A 69 4.65 -15.35 -7.81
N LEU A 70 3.95 -14.29 -8.25
CA LEU A 70 2.53 -14.03 -7.96
C LEU A 70 2.20 -14.01 -6.46
N ASN A 71 3.18 -13.72 -5.61
CA ASN A 71 3.05 -13.74 -4.16
C ASN A 71 4.05 -12.76 -3.51
N PRO A 72 3.60 -11.71 -2.80
CA PRO A 72 4.50 -10.75 -2.16
C PRO A 72 5.35 -11.35 -1.02
N ASN A 73 5.00 -12.55 -0.53
CA ASN A 73 5.75 -13.26 0.50
C ASN A 73 6.94 -14.07 -0.07
N ALA A 74 7.06 -14.20 -1.39
CA ALA A 74 8.17 -14.89 -2.04
C ALA A 74 9.43 -14.00 -2.05
N LYS A 75 10.05 -13.87 -0.88
CA LYS A 75 11.24 -13.04 -0.70
C LYS A 75 12.45 -13.62 -1.41
N PHE A 76 13.27 -12.75 -1.99
CA PHE A 76 14.52 -13.13 -2.65
C PHE A 76 15.74 -12.29 -2.24
N ASP A 77 15.53 -11.21 -1.48
CA ASP A 77 16.61 -10.52 -0.78
C ASP A 77 16.45 -10.76 0.73
N PRO A 78 17.48 -11.24 1.43
CA PRO A 78 17.41 -11.48 2.87
C PRO A 78 17.24 -10.21 3.71
N SER A 79 17.49 -9.02 3.14
CA SER A 79 17.28 -7.74 3.83
C SER A 79 15.83 -7.25 3.80
N ASN A 80 14.93 -7.91 3.04
CA ASN A 80 13.50 -7.60 3.07
C ASN A 80 12.88 -7.99 4.42
N THR A 81 12.43 -6.99 5.16
CA THR A 81 11.81 -7.16 6.49
C THR A 81 10.29 -7.14 6.47
N THR A 82 9.64 -7.00 5.31
CA THR A 82 8.17 -6.99 5.19
C THR A 82 7.58 -8.24 5.86
N PRO A 83 6.70 -8.12 6.87
CA PRO A 83 6.11 -9.29 7.52
C PRO A 83 5.20 -10.07 6.57
N PRO A 84 4.75 -11.29 6.95
CA PRO A 84 3.78 -12.03 6.16
C PRO A 84 2.56 -11.17 5.80
N TRP A 85 2.21 -11.18 4.53
CA TRP A 85 1.18 -10.34 3.95
C TRP A 85 0.04 -11.22 3.42
N SER A 86 -1.07 -11.24 4.15
CA SER A 86 -2.30 -11.91 3.75
C SER A 86 -3.01 -11.12 2.65
N THR A 87 -3.79 -11.83 1.82
CA THR A 87 -4.69 -11.19 0.85
C THR A 87 -5.69 -10.30 1.58
N TYR A 88 -6.12 -9.21 0.95
CA TYR A 88 -7.02 -8.23 1.58
C TYR A 88 -8.31 -8.86 2.15
N GLU A 89 -8.92 -9.78 1.42
CA GLU A 89 -10.13 -10.52 1.85
C GLU A 89 -9.97 -11.22 3.21
N GLN A 90 -8.74 -11.59 3.59
CA GLN A 90 -8.44 -12.17 4.89
C GLN A 90 -8.36 -11.07 5.95
N GLY A 91 -9.53 -10.67 6.45
CA GLY A 91 -9.66 -9.74 7.58
C GLY A 91 -9.41 -8.28 7.24
N ASN A 92 -9.65 -7.85 5.99
CA ASN A 92 -9.39 -6.50 5.51
C ASN A 92 -7.96 -6.03 5.80
N THR A 93 -7.00 -6.95 5.68
CA THR A 93 -5.60 -6.72 6.05
C THR A 93 -4.89 -5.91 4.97
N GLN A 94 -4.05 -4.98 5.40
CA GLN A 94 -3.19 -4.18 4.55
C GLN A 94 -1.75 -4.16 5.08
N MET A 95 -0.78 -3.95 4.20
CA MET A 95 0.61 -3.71 4.60
C MET A 95 0.90 -2.22 4.66
N LEU A 96 1.28 -1.72 5.83
CA LEU A 96 1.77 -0.35 6.00
C LEU A 96 3.26 -0.28 5.64
N PHE A 97 3.61 0.74 4.87
CA PHE A 97 4.99 1.16 4.62
C PHE A 97 5.15 2.61 5.08
N ASN A 98 5.66 2.79 6.30
CA ASN A 98 5.78 4.08 6.96
C ASN A 98 7.15 4.27 7.65
N VAL A 99 7.33 5.43 8.26
CA VAL A 99 8.44 5.79 9.14
C VAL A 99 7.87 6.37 10.45
N THR A 100 8.47 6.04 11.58
CA THR A 100 8.10 6.61 12.87
C THR A 100 8.52 8.08 12.98
N GLU A 101 7.99 8.81 13.97
CA GLU A 101 8.43 10.18 14.28
C GLU A 101 9.94 10.29 14.57
N THR A 102 10.56 9.19 15.03
CA THR A 102 12.00 9.10 15.31
C THR A 102 12.84 8.68 14.10
N GLY A 103 12.23 8.50 12.93
CA GLY A 103 12.92 8.13 11.68
C GLY A 103 13.17 6.63 11.50
N ALA A 104 12.61 5.78 12.36
CA ALA A 104 12.73 4.33 12.24
C ALA A 104 11.73 3.78 11.22
N THR A 105 12.10 2.72 10.50
CA THR A 105 11.17 2.04 9.57
C THR A 105 9.98 1.48 10.33
N ASP A 106 8.78 1.71 9.83
CA ASP A 106 7.53 1.16 10.36
C ASP A 106 6.81 0.38 9.26
N ILE A 107 7.07 -0.93 9.21
CA ILE A 107 6.51 -1.84 8.21
C ILE A 107 5.78 -2.95 8.93
N HIS A 108 4.45 -2.93 8.89
CA HIS A 108 3.62 -3.92 9.56
C HIS A 108 2.28 -4.11 8.88
N ALA A 109 1.69 -5.28 9.07
CA ALA A 109 0.32 -5.53 8.64
C ALA A 109 -0.66 -4.90 9.65
N PHE A 110 -1.73 -4.29 9.14
CA PHE A 110 -2.80 -3.73 9.96
C PHE A 110 -4.17 -4.03 9.33
N THR A 111 -5.22 -3.95 10.13
CA THR A 111 -6.59 -4.08 9.66
C THR A 111 -7.14 -2.72 9.28
N THR A 112 -7.82 -2.66 8.14
CA THR A 112 -8.51 -1.45 7.69
C THR A 112 -9.49 -0.93 8.74
N ASP A 113 -9.44 0.37 9.01
CA ASP A 113 -10.39 1.04 9.90
C ASP A 113 -11.83 0.94 9.37
N GLU A 114 -12.74 0.45 10.22
CA GLU A 114 -14.17 0.34 9.90
C GLU A 114 -14.79 1.70 9.56
N ALA A 115 -14.35 2.79 10.20
CA ALA A 115 -14.84 4.13 9.91
C ALA A 115 -14.42 4.60 8.50
N LEU A 116 -13.27 4.14 7.99
CA LEU A 116 -12.86 4.40 6.60
C LEU A 116 -13.75 3.61 5.63
N LEU A 117 -14.06 2.35 5.94
CA LEU A 117 -14.96 1.54 5.11
C LEU A 117 -16.37 2.14 5.05
N GLU A 118 -16.89 2.69 6.16
CA GLU A 118 -18.16 3.41 6.18
C GLU A 118 -18.14 4.62 5.24
N ARG A 119 -17.07 5.44 5.30
CA ARG A 119 -16.90 6.57 4.38
C ARG A 119 -16.78 6.12 2.93
N CYS A 120 -16.11 4.99 2.66
CA CYS A 120 -16.02 4.45 1.31
C CYS A 120 -17.36 3.91 0.79
N ALA A 121 -18.21 3.34 1.65
CA ALA A 121 -19.58 3.01 1.28
C ALA A 121 -20.39 4.26 0.92
N TYR A 122 -20.21 5.36 1.66
CA TYR A 122 -20.81 6.65 1.31
C TYR A 122 -20.32 7.15 -0.05
N TRP A 123 -19.01 7.22 -0.28
CA TRP A 123 -18.45 7.65 -1.57
C TRP A 123 -18.95 6.81 -2.75
N ARG A 124 -19.08 5.49 -2.57
CA ARG A 124 -19.66 4.60 -3.56
C ARG A 124 -21.13 4.94 -3.85
N SER A 125 -21.93 5.21 -2.82
CA SER A 125 -23.36 5.52 -2.99
C SER A 125 -23.65 6.82 -3.75
N VAL A 126 -22.70 7.77 -3.73
CA VAL A 126 -22.82 9.04 -4.45
C VAL A 126 -22.10 9.05 -5.80
N SER A 127 -21.29 8.03 -6.10
CA SER A 127 -20.47 7.96 -7.33
C SER A 127 -21.30 8.02 -8.61
N GLU A 128 -22.49 7.42 -8.64
CA GLU A 128 -23.39 7.50 -9.81
C GLU A 128 -23.88 8.92 -10.11
N TYR A 129 -23.80 9.84 -9.14
CA TYR A 129 -24.26 11.23 -9.25
C TYR A 129 -23.11 12.23 -9.39
N THR A 130 -21.87 11.76 -9.24
CA THR A 130 -20.67 12.59 -9.30
C THR A 130 -19.72 11.87 -10.23
N GLU A 131 -19.53 12.33 -11.47
CA GLU A 131 -18.73 11.67 -12.54
C GLU A 131 -17.34 11.17 -12.10
N GLN A 132 -17.29 10.08 -11.35
CA GLN A 132 -16.14 9.45 -10.70
C GLN A 132 -16.10 7.98 -11.10
#